data_AF-A0AA35RUD4-F1
#
_entry.id   AF-A0AA35RUD4-F1
#
_cell.length_a   1.000
_cell.length_b   1.000
_cell.length_c   1.000
_cell.angle_alpha   90.00
_cell.angle_beta   90.00
_cell.angle_gamma   90.00
#
_symmetry.space_group_name_H-M   'P 1'
#
loop_
_entity.id
_entity.type
_entity.pdbx_description
1 polymer ?
#
loop_
_entity_poly.entity_id
_entity_poly.type
_entity_poly.pdbx_seq_one_letter_code
_entity_poly.pdbx_strand_id
1 'polypeptide(L)'
;MKNWLALLPCVYLGKDGQEPEYVKAKKDNLRLKLNWLFLVLASAVRGISYMCVIPTNHQFIINPTTKTLNITNENIEPGLEQSETFYSLTYVVLFSTYTISAVCTGLLFNHVPTWYLFMFSTLSHTLGYLMYALATNGWMMMLARGLTGLQLGTNTSLVFAYCSVSFEKYTENLKILGKYEKNKAERVKGYVFSLFFIGNSLGFANAIGKVFIMHRS
;
A
#
# COMPACT_ATOMS: atom_id res chain seq x y z
N MET A 1 -13.16 -41.13 -48.03
CA MET A 1 -12.58 -39.80 -47.72
C MET A 1 -12.79 -39.55 -46.24
N LYS A 2 -11.73 -39.68 -45.43
CA LYS A 2 -11.78 -39.58 -43.97
C LYS A 2 -11.33 -38.19 -43.51
N ASN A 3 -12.07 -37.68 -42.52
CA ASN A 3 -11.63 -36.82 -41.42
C ASN A 3 -10.86 -35.55 -41.77
N TRP A 4 -11.61 -34.47 -41.97
CA TRP A 4 -11.13 -33.12 -41.67
C TRP A 4 -12.11 -32.47 -40.69
N LEU A 5 -11.56 -31.90 -39.63
CA LEU A 5 -12.10 -30.73 -38.95
C LEU A 5 -13.33 -30.93 -38.04
N ALA A 6 -13.35 -32.02 -37.26
CA ALA A 6 -13.79 -31.90 -35.88
C ALA A 6 -12.75 -31.08 -35.12
N LEU A 7 -12.98 -29.76 -35.14
CA LEU A 7 -12.27 -28.73 -34.41
C LEU A 7 -12.03 -29.15 -32.96
N LEU A 8 -10.75 -29.28 -32.63
CA LEU A 8 -10.13 -29.51 -31.34
C LEU A 8 -10.79 -28.74 -30.17
N PRO A 9 -11.18 -29.47 -29.11
CA PRO A 9 -10.86 -29.02 -27.74
C PRO A 9 -10.18 -30.10 -26.89
N CYS A 10 -9.77 -31.24 -27.47
CA CYS A 10 -9.38 -32.42 -26.70
C CYS A 10 -7.89 -32.80 -26.72
N VAL A 11 -6.99 -31.96 -27.25
CA VAL A 11 -5.55 -32.25 -27.25
C VAL A 11 -4.80 -31.14 -26.55
N TYR A 12 -4.74 -31.15 -25.22
CA TYR A 12 -3.63 -30.55 -24.45
C TYR A 12 -3.69 -30.90 -22.96
N LEU A 13 -4.14 -32.11 -22.61
CA LEU A 13 -3.71 -32.71 -21.35
C LEU A 13 -2.35 -33.35 -21.63
N GLY A 14 -1.30 -32.88 -20.95
CA GLY A 14 0.02 -33.50 -21.03
C GLY A 14 -0.05 -34.98 -20.66
N LYS A 15 0.98 -35.75 -21.05
CA LYS A 15 1.03 -37.22 -20.95
C LYS A 15 0.73 -37.83 -19.57
N ASP A 16 0.63 -37.03 -18.51
CA ASP A 16 0.40 -37.49 -17.13
C ASP A 16 -0.72 -36.71 -16.40
N GLY A 17 -1.66 -36.09 -17.14
CA GLY A 17 -2.71 -35.25 -16.53
C GLY A 17 -2.19 -33.89 -16.00
N GLN A 18 -0.92 -33.57 -16.27
CA GLN A 18 -0.34 -32.27 -15.97
C GLN A 18 -0.62 -31.26 -17.09
N GLU A 19 -1.04 -30.06 -16.69
CA GLU A 19 -1.28 -28.93 -17.59
C GLU A 19 0.04 -28.60 -18.33
N PRO A 20 0.03 -28.42 -19.67
CA PRO A 20 1.24 -28.16 -20.43
C PRO A 20 1.96 -26.93 -19.90
N GLU A 21 3.29 -27.00 -19.80
CA GLU A 21 4.10 -25.93 -19.20
C GLU A 21 3.83 -24.55 -19.84
N TYR A 22 3.57 -24.53 -21.16
CA TYR A 22 3.14 -23.34 -21.89
C TYR A 22 1.79 -22.76 -21.41
N VAL A 23 0.79 -23.63 -21.20
CA VAL A 23 -0.55 -23.24 -20.73
C VAL A 23 -0.46 -22.71 -19.29
N LYS A 24 0.31 -23.40 -18.44
CA LYS A 24 0.61 -22.99 -17.08
C LYS A 24 1.30 -21.63 -17.03
N ALA A 25 2.37 -21.43 -17.81
CA ALA A 25 3.10 -20.15 -17.89
C ALA A 25 2.21 -18.99 -18.36
N LYS A 26 1.28 -19.24 -19.31
CA LYS A 26 0.31 -18.24 -19.78
C LYS A 26 -0.65 -17.82 -18.67
N LYS A 27 -1.21 -18.80 -17.93
CA LYS A 27 -2.14 -18.59 -16.82
C LYS A 27 -1.47 -17.88 -15.65
N ASP A 28 -0.24 -18.29 -15.31
CA ASP A 28 0.54 -17.68 -14.23
C ASP A 28 0.92 -16.23 -14.57
N ASN A 29 1.31 -15.94 -15.82
CA ASN A 29 1.54 -14.55 -16.24
C ASN A 29 0.30 -13.67 -16.17
N LEU A 30 -0.88 -14.20 -16.48
CA LEU A 30 -2.13 -13.45 -16.31
C LEU A 30 -2.40 -13.17 -14.83
N ARG A 31 -2.22 -14.17 -13.96
CA ARG A 31 -2.37 -14.03 -12.50
C ARG A 31 -1.40 -12.99 -11.93
N LEU A 32 -0.14 -13.02 -12.33
CA LEU A 32 0.88 -12.05 -11.88
C LEU A 32 0.49 -10.62 -12.26
N LYS A 33 0.02 -10.40 -13.50
CA LYS A 33 -0.46 -9.09 -13.94
C LYS A 33 -1.67 -8.61 -13.16
N LEU A 34 -2.64 -9.50 -12.89
CA LEU A 34 -3.80 -9.17 -12.07
C LEU A 34 -3.40 -8.81 -10.65
N ASN A 35 -2.49 -9.57 -10.04
CA ASN A 35 -1.98 -9.29 -8.70
C ASN A 35 -1.26 -7.93 -8.64
N TRP A 36 -0.46 -7.59 -9.65
CA TRP A 36 0.14 -6.25 -9.74
C TRP A 36 -0.91 -5.16 -9.84
N LEU A 37 -1.95 -5.34 -10.66
CA LEU A 37 -3.04 -4.37 -10.76
C LEU A 37 -3.74 -4.17 -9.41
N PHE A 38 -4.08 -5.26 -8.71
CA PHE A 38 -4.70 -5.18 -7.37
C PHE A 38 -3.81 -4.47 -6.36
N LEU A 39 -2.51 -4.78 -6.37
CA LEU A 39 -1.55 -4.13 -5.47
C LEU A 39 -1.43 -2.63 -5.80
N VAL A 40 -1.40 -2.24 -7.09
CA VAL A 40 -1.34 -0.82 -7.50
C VAL A 40 -2.60 -0.09 -7.04
N LEU A 41 -3.78 -0.66 -7.28
CA LEU A 41 -5.05 -0.08 -6.83
C LEU A 41 -5.10 0.06 -5.30
N ALA A 42 -4.70 -0.98 -4.56
CA ALA A 42 -4.63 -0.93 -3.11
C ALA A 42 -3.65 0.14 -2.61
N SER A 43 -2.51 0.31 -3.28
CA SER A 43 -1.53 1.34 -2.94
C SER A 43 -2.05 2.74 -3.27
N ALA A 44 -2.76 2.92 -4.37
CA ALA A 44 -3.38 4.19 -4.75
C ALA A 44 -4.48 4.62 -3.77
N VAL A 45 -5.38 3.70 -3.38
CA VAL A 45 -6.41 3.97 -2.37
C VAL A 45 -5.77 4.43 -1.06
N ARG A 46 -4.71 3.74 -0.61
CA ARG A 46 -3.99 4.13 0.62
C ARG A 46 -3.31 5.50 0.50
N GLY A 47 -2.69 5.79 -0.64
CA GLY A 47 -2.08 7.09 -0.92
C GLY A 47 -3.10 8.23 -0.85
N ILE A 48 -4.28 8.04 -1.45
CA ILE A 48 -5.39 8.99 -1.41
C ILE A 48 -5.89 9.17 0.02
N SER A 49 -6.17 8.09 0.73
CA SER A 49 -6.64 8.14 2.12
C SER A 49 -5.67 8.93 3.01
N TYR A 50 -4.36 8.73 2.83
CA TYR A 50 -3.35 9.44 3.60
C TYR A 50 -3.27 10.94 3.24
N MET A 51 -3.43 11.28 1.96
CA MET A 51 -3.48 12.68 1.50
C MET A 51 -4.70 13.44 2.02
N CYS A 52 -5.86 12.79 2.10
CA CYS A 52 -7.06 13.41 2.65
C CYS A 52 -6.95 13.65 4.16
N VAL A 53 -6.28 12.74 4.89
CA VAL A 53 -6.21 12.77 6.35
C VAL A 53 -5.20 13.79 6.90
N ILE A 54 -4.12 14.13 6.17
CA ILE A 54 -3.11 15.07 6.68
C ILE A 54 -3.68 16.47 6.98
N PRO A 55 -4.36 17.15 6.04
CA PRO A 55 -4.83 18.52 6.27
C PRO A 55 -5.94 18.56 7.32
N THR A 56 -6.86 17.60 7.28
CA THR A 56 -7.97 17.51 8.23
C THR A 56 -7.48 17.21 9.65
N ASN A 57 -6.43 16.40 9.81
CA ASN A 57 -5.86 16.13 11.12
C ASN A 57 -5.18 17.35 11.75
N HIS A 58 -4.49 18.18 10.97
CA HIS A 58 -3.88 19.41 11.51
C HIS A 58 -4.94 20.33 12.11
N GLN A 59 -5.99 20.63 11.33
CA GLN A 59 -7.12 21.44 11.77
C GLN A 59 -7.82 20.82 12.99
N PHE A 60 -8.11 19.52 12.96
CA PHE A 60 -8.79 18.84 14.07
C PHE A 60 -7.96 18.81 15.35
N ILE A 61 -6.63 18.70 15.26
CA ILE A 61 -5.75 18.66 16.44
C ILE A 61 -5.66 20.03 17.11
N ILE A 62 -5.62 21.10 16.33
CA ILE A 62 -5.37 22.46 16.84
C ILE A 62 -6.64 23.19 17.24
N ASN A 63 -7.75 22.96 16.53
CA ASN A 63 -8.98 23.68 16.78
C ASN A 63 -9.48 23.46 18.22
N PRO A 64 -10.09 24.49 18.84
CA PRO A 64 -10.55 24.43 20.21
C PRO A 64 -11.67 23.40 20.39
N THR A 65 -11.76 22.86 21.60
CA THR A 65 -12.82 21.94 21.98
C THR A 65 -14.12 22.75 22.11
N THR A 66 -15.23 22.32 21.50
CA THR A 66 -16.53 23.03 21.55
C THR A 66 -17.13 23.21 22.96
N LYS A 67 -16.46 22.74 24.01
CA LYS A 67 -16.92 22.84 25.40
C LYS A 67 -16.76 24.23 26.04
N THR A 68 -16.05 25.16 25.40
CA THR A 68 -15.72 26.49 25.99
C THR A 68 -16.39 27.69 25.31
N LEU A 69 -17.23 27.50 24.29
CA LEU A 69 -17.81 28.62 23.56
C LEU A 69 -19.25 28.92 24.02
N ASN A 70 -19.40 30.03 24.76
CA ASN A 70 -20.64 30.80 24.75
C ASN A 70 -20.79 31.37 23.32
N ILE A 71 -21.67 30.77 22.53
CA ILE A 71 -21.76 31.05 21.09
C ILE A 71 -22.40 32.41 20.86
N THR A 72 -21.58 33.38 20.44
CA THR A 72 -21.99 34.39 19.45
C THR A 72 -21.32 34.05 18.13
N ASN A 73 -22.09 33.42 17.23
CA ASN A 73 -22.03 33.57 15.76
C ASN A 73 -20.76 33.28 14.94
N GLU A 74 -19.88 32.36 15.34
CA GLU A 74 -18.87 31.83 14.40
C GLU A 74 -18.88 30.30 14.32
N ASN A 75 -18.91 29.78 13.09
CA ASN A 75 -18.84 28.35 12.75
C ASN A 75 -17.45 27.80 13.10
N ILE A 76 -17.19 27.56 14.38
CA ILE A 76 -15.94 26.96 14.84
C ILE A 76 -16.06 25.44 14.72
N GLU A 77 -15.26 24.84 13.84
CA GLU A 77 -15.17 23.38 13.71
C GLU A 77 -14.56 22.78 15.00
N PRO A 78 -15.22 21.78 15.63
CA PRO A 78 -14.73 21.19 16.87
C PRO A 78 -13.39 20.46 16.67
N GLY A 79 -12.45 20.67 17.60
CA GLY A 79 -11.16 19.98 17.62
C GLY A 79 -10.71 19.51 19.01
N LEU A 80 -9.43 19.13 19.11
CA LEU A 80 -8.79 18.57 20.32
C LEU A 80 -8.01 19.59 21.15
N GLU A 81 -7.88 20.82 20.67
CA GLU A 81 -7.19 21.93 21.36
C GLU A 81 -5.76 21.57 21.82
N GLN A 82 -5.01 20.88 20.95
CA GLN A 82 -3.64 20.49 21.21
C GLN A 82 -2.66 21.46 20.53
N SER A 83 -1.42 21.50 21.03
CA SER A 83 -0.38 22.36 20.49
C SER A 83 0.20 21.86 19.16
N GLU A 84 0.83 22.76 18.40
CA GLU A 84 1.65 22.42 17.23
C GLU A 84 2.78 21.43 17.58
N THR A 85 3.32 21.51 18.81
CA THR A 85 4.29 20.55 19.33
C THR A 85 3.68 19.14 19.42
N PHE A 86 2.44 19.04 19.89
CA PHE A 86 1.71 17.77 19.93
C PHE A 86 1.44 17.24 18.51
N TYR A 87 1.01 18.10 17.58
CA TYR A 87 0.85 17.73 16.17
C TYR A 87 2.15 17.15 15.58
N SER A 88 3.28 17.83 15.82
CA SER A 88 4.61 17.39 15.38
C SER A 88 5.01 16.05 16.01
N LEU A 89 4.71 15.84 17.30
CA LEU A 89 4.94 14.57 17.99
C LEU A 89 4.18 13.43 17.30
N THR A 90 2.96 13.68 16.81
CA THR A 90 2.20 12.65 16.09
C THR A 90 2.87 12.20 14.78
N TYR A 91 3.64 13.08 14.13
CA TYR A 91 4.48 12.72 12.98
C TYR A 91 5.70 11.90 13.38
N VAL A 92 6.34 12.23 14.50
CA VAL A 92 7.46 11.43 15.03
C VAL A 92 6.99 9.99 15.30
N VAL A 93 5.80 9.81 15.89
CA VAL A 93 5.20 8.48 16.09
C VAL A 93 4.95 7.77 14.76
N LEU A 94 4.40 8.47 13.77
CA LEU A 94 4.15 7.90 12.44
C LEU A 94 5.46 7.40 11.78
N PHE A 95 6.50 8.23 11.74
CA PHE A 95 7.75 7.89 11.06
C PHE A 95 8.57 6.83 11.81
N SER A 96 8.57 6.86 13.14
CA SER A 96 9.23 5.81 13.94
C SER A 96 8.57 4.45 13.74
N THR A 97 7.24 4.38 13.84
CA THR A 97 6.50 3.13 13.61
C THR A 97 6.58 2.64 12.16
N TYR A 98 6.59 3.55 11.18
CA TYR A 98 6.91 3.22 9.78
C TYR A 98 8.27 2.56 9.64
N THR A 99 9.31 3.16 10.21
CA THR A 99 10.69 2.65 10.09
C THR A 99 10.82 1.29 10.76
N ILE A 100 10.31 1.15 11.98
CA ILE A 100 10.34 -0.10 12.75
C ILE A 100 9.60 -1.20 11.98
N SER A 101 8.37 -0.96 11.53
CA SER A 101 7.58 -1.95 10.81
C SER A 101 8.19 -2.34 9.46
N ALA A 102 8.80 -1.40 8.73
CA ALA A 102 9.47 -1.69 7.48
C ALA A 102 10.63 -2.68 7.68
N VAL A 103 11.46 -2.45 8.72
CA VAL A 103 12.57 -3.33 9.10
C VAL A 103 12.05 -4.69 9.57
N CYS A 104 11.10 -4.71 10.52
CA CYS A 104 10.52 -5.96 11.03
C CYS A 104 9.90 -6.80 9.90
N THR A 105 9.23 -6.15 8.94
CA THR A 105 8.63 -6.85 7.80
C THR A 105 9.68 -7.46 6.88
N GLY A 106 10.79 -6.76 6.64
CA GLY A 106 11.92 -7.31 5.89
C GLY A 106 12.50 -8.57 6.55
N LEU A 107 12.62 -8.57 7.88
CA LEU A 107 13.07 -9.73 8.66
C LEU A 107 12.06 -10.88 8.61
N LEU A 108 10.76 -10.59 8.71
CA LEU A 108 9.71 -11.60 8.76
C LEU A 108 9.34 -12.18 7.38
N PHE A 109 9.69 -11.52 6.27
CA PHE A 109 9.26 -11.90 4.93
C PHE A 109 9.60 -13.36 4.55
N ASN A 110 10.75 -13.86 5.03
CA ASN A 110 11.20 -15.23 4.76
C ASN A 110 10.70 -16.26 5.78
N HIS A 111 10.18 -15.81 6.92
CA HIS A 111 9.76 -16.68 8.03
C HIS A 111 8.24 -16.77 8.19
N VAL A 112 7.51 -15.78 7.69
CA VAL A 112 6.06 -15.68 7.82
C VAL A 112 5.43 -15.67 6.44
N PRO A 113 4.37 -16.48 6.21
CA PRO A 113 3.65 -16.44 4.95
C PRO A 113 3.18 -15.02 4.61
N THR A 114 3.48 -14.56 3.39
CA THR A 114 3.26 -13.17 2.95
C THR A 114 1.81 -12.71 3.14
N TRP A 115 0.85 -13.62 3.03
CA TRP A 115 -0.58 -13.30 3.21
C TRP A 115 -0.93 -12.90 4.65
N TYR A 116 -0.27 -13.47 5.67
CA TYR A 116 -0.46 -13.02 7.06
C TYR A 116 0.04 -11.59 7.25
N LEU A 117 1.15 -11.24 6.63
CA LEU A 117 1.71 -9.88 6.69
C LEU A 117 0.78 -8.87 5.97
N PHE A 118 0.14 -9.27 4.86
CA PHE A 118 -0.87 -8.46 4.19
C PHE A 118 -2.14 -8.27 5.04
N MET A 119 -2.62 -9.33 5.72
CA MET A 119 -3.76 -9.21 6.64
C MET A 119 -3.43 -8.29 7.81
N PHE A 120 -2.26 -8.47 8.44
CA PHE A 120 -1.80 -7.60 9.52
C PHE A 120 -1.76 -6.14 9.08
N SER A 121 -1.14 -5.86 7.93
CA SER A 121 -1.09 -4.51 7.35
C SER A 121 -2.49 -3.92 7.13
N THR A 122 -3.44 -4.71 6.62
CA THR A 122 -4.82 -4.27 6.37
C THR A 122 -5.61 -4.04 7.65
N LEU A 123 -5.40 -4.86 8.68
CA LEU A 123 -5.99 -4.69 10.01
C LEU A 123 -5.47 -3.42 10.68
N SER A 124 -4.14 -3.20 10.66
CA SER A 124 -3.54 -1.96 11.17
C SER A 124 -4.06 -0.72 10.43
N HIS A 125 -4.28 -0.82 9.10
CA HIS A 125 -4.93 0.25 8.32
C HIS A 125 -6.32 0.56 8.90
N THR A 126 -7.18 -0.45 8.94
CA THR A 126 -8.60 -0.29 9.28
C THR A 126 -8.75 0.24 10.70
N LEU A 127 -7.98 -0.31 11.65
CA LEU A 127 -7.96 0.17 13.03
C LEU A 127 -7.43 1.60 13.14
N GLY A 128 -6.38 1.95 12.39
CA GLY A 128 -5.84 3.31 12.38
C GLY A 128 -6.87 4.35 11.91
N TYR A 129 -7.59 4.06 10.83
CA TYR A 129 -8.63 4.95 10.30
C TYR A 129 -9.88 4.98 11.17
N LEU A 130 -10.24 3.86 11.81
CA LEU A 130 -11.29 3.84 12.81
C LEU A 130 -10.93 4.72 14.01
N MET A 131 -9.67 4.69 14.46
CA MET A 131 -9.19 5.57 15.53
C MET A 131 -9.19 7.05 15.13
N TYR A 132 -8.87 7.39 13.87
CA TYR A 132 -9.04 8.77 13.38
C TYR A 132 -10.51 9.20 13.41
N ALA A 133 -11.42 8.34 12.93
CA ALA A 133 -12.84 8.66 12.85
C ALA A 133 -13.51 8.85 14.22
N LEU A 134 -13.00 8.16 15.24
CA LEU A 134 -13.55 8.18 16.61
C LEU A 134 -12.67 8.99 17.58
N ALA A 135 -11.68 9.73 17.09
CA ALA A 135 -10.72 10.43 17.95
C ALA A 135 -11.44 11.47 18.82
N THR A 136 -11.38 11.29 20.15
CA THR A 136 -11.95 12.22 21.13
C THR A 136 -10.87 12.90 21.97
N ASN A 137 -9.61 12.48 21.84
CA ASN A 137 -8.47 12.98 22.58
C ASN A 137 -7.17 12.77 21.77
N GLY A 138 -6.10 13.45 22.19
CA GLY A 138 -4.79 13.35 21.56
C GLY A 138 -4.20 11.93 21.54
N TRP A 139 -4.42 11.13 22.58
CA TRP A 139 -3.86 9.77 22.62
C TRP A 139 -4.42 8.85 21.53
N MET A 140 -5.72 8.95 21.23
CA MET A 140 -6.33 8.24 20.11
C MET A 140 -5.70 8.66 18.77
N MET A 141 -5.37 9.94 18.62
CA MET A 141 -4.68 10.46 17.44
C MET A 141 -3.24 9.91 17.32
N MET A 142 -2.50 9.83 18.43
CA MET A 142 -1.17 9.18 18.45
C MET A 142 -1.25 7.70 18.10
N LEU A 143 -2.23 6.96 18.64
CA LEU A 143 -2.45 5.55 18.32
C LEU A 143 -2.84 5.35 16.84
N ALA A 144 -3.73 6.20 16.32
CA ALA A 144 -4.11 6.19 14.90
C ALA A 144 -2.89 6.38 13.99
N ARG A 145 -2.01 7.33 14.35
CA ARG A 145 -0.74 7.59 13.64
C ARG A 145 0.22 6.41 13.75
N GLY A 146 0.36 5.80 14.92
CA GLY A 146 1.19 4.61 15.11
C GLY A 146 0.71 3.42 14.27
N LEU A 147 -0.58 3.13 14.27
CA LEU A 147 -1.19 2.07 13.45
C LEU A 147 -1.04 2.34 11.95
N THR A 148 -1.20 3.60 11.54
CA THR A 148 -0.97 4.02 10.16
C THR A 148 0.49 3.84 9.77
N GLY A 149 1.44 4.21 10.64
CA GLY A 149 2.87 4.04 10.38
C GLY A 149 3.26 2.57 10.27
N LEU A 150 2.81 1.73 11.20
CA LEU A 150 2.97 0.27 11.14
C LEU A 150 2.48 -0.31 9.81
N GLN A 151 1.29 0.09 9.39
CA GLN A 151 0.70 -0.33 8.13
C GLN A 151 1.53 0.11 6.92
N LEU A 152 1.97 1.37 6.89
CA LEU A 152 2.73 1.93 5.78
C LEU A 152 4.08 1.23 5.63
N GLY A 153 4.81 1.00 6.73
CA GLY A 153 6.11 0.35 6.69
C GLY A 153 6.00 -1.11 6.26
N THR A 154 5.06 -1.86 6.85
CA THR A 154 4.81 -3.25 6.43
C THR A 154 4.41 -3.34 4.97
N ASN A 155 3.47 -2.51 4.51
CA ASN A 155 3.01 -2.57 3.13
C ASN A 155 4.13 -2.23 2.14
N THR A 156 4.90 -1.18 2.42
CA THR A 156 5.98 -0.73 1.53
C THR A 156 6.99 -1.86 1.32
N SER A 157 7.47 -2.47 2.41
CA SER A 157 8.40 -3.60 2.33
C SER A 157 7.81 -4.81 1.60
N LEU A 158 6.54 -5.16 1.87
CA LEU A 158 5.86 -6.29 1.21
C LEU A 158 5.73 -6.09 -0.29
N VAL A 159 5.32 -4.90 -0.71
CA VAL A 159 5.14 -4.57 -2.13
C VAL A 159 6.47 -4.67 -2.87
N PHE A 160 7.56 -4.14 -2.31
CA PHE A 160 8.89 -4.26 -2.92
C PHE A 160 9.33 -5.72 -3.06
N ALA A 161 9.22 -6.50 -1.99
CA ALA A 161 9.63 -7.90 -1.99
C ALA A 161 8.76 -8.73 -2.97
N TYR A 162 7.44 -8.55 -2.92
CA TYR A 162 6.52 -9.23 -3.83
C TYR A 162 6.79 -8.86 -5.29
N CYS A 163 6.98 -7.58 -5.61
CA CYS A 163 7.26 -7.14 -6.98
C CYS A 163 8.57 -7.72 -7.52
N SER A 164 9.61 -7.83 -6.69
CA SER A 164 10.87 -8.44 -7.10
C SER A 164 10.69 -9.92 -7.48
N VAL A 165 10.13 -10.71 -6.56
CA VAL A 165 9.93 -12.16 -6.74
C VAL A 165 8.95 -12.47 -7.89
N SER A 166 7.84 -11.73 -7.95
CA SER A 166 6.83 -11.90 -9.02
C SER A 166 7.36 -11.50 -10.39
N PHE A 167 8.25 -10.51 -10.48
CA PHE A 167 8.85 -10.08 -11.73
C PHE A 167 9.87 -11.09 -12.27
N GLU A 168 10.64 -11.73 -11.39
CA GLU A 168 11.53 -12.85 -11.78
C GLU A 168 10.71 -13.99 -12.38
N LYS A 169 9.62 -14.40 -11.71
CA LYS A 169 8.72 -15.45 -12.21
C LYS A 169 8.05 -15.06 -13.53
N TYR A 170 7.61 -13.81 -13.67
CA TYR A 170 7.06 -13.29 -14.92
C TYR A 170 8.06 -13.40 -16.08
N THR A 171 9.32 -13.07 -15.80
CA THR A 171 10.40 -13.12 -16.79
C THR A 171 10.71 -14.55 -17.22
N GLU A 172 10.75 -15.49 -16.27
CA GLU A 172 10.90 -16.93 -16.54
C GLU A 172 9.77 -17.44 -17.45
N ASN A 173 8.51 -17.13 -17.11
CA ASN A 173 7.35 -17.51 -17.92
C ASN A 173 7.41 -16.89 -19.33
N LEU A 174 7.91 -15.66 -19.49
CA LEU A 174 8.09 -15.06 -20.82
C LEU A 174 9.11 -15.82 -21.67
N LYS A 175 10.17 -16.37 -21.06
CA LYS A 175 11.15 -17.21 -21.75
C LYS A 175 10.50 -18.51 -22.22
N ILE A 176 9.74 -19.18 -21.36
CA ILE A 176 8.96 -20.39 -21.71
C ILE A 176 8.00 -20.13 -22.87
N LEU A 177 7.36 -18.96 -22.88
CA LEU A 177 6.42 -18.56 -23.94
C LEU A 177 7.09 -18.12 -25.25
N GLY A 178 8.42 -18.04 -25.31
CA GLY A 178 9.16 -17.49 -26.47
C GLY A 178 8.91 -16.01 -26.73
N LYS A 179 8.48 -15.25 -25.72
CA LYS A 179 8.09 -13.83 -25.81
C LYS A 179 9.02 -12.89 -25.03
N TYR A 180 10.16 -13.39 -24.59
CA TYR A 180 11.08 -12.62 -23.78
C TYR A 180 11.87 -11.63 -24.63
N GLU A 181 11.70 -10.34 -24.32
CA GLU A 181 12.48 -9.24 -24.86
C GLU A 181 13.03 -8.42 -23.70
N LYS A 182 14.36 -8.35 -23.57
CA LYS A 182 15.04 -7.69 -22.43
C LYS A 182 14.55 -6.24 -22.23
N ASN A 183 14.56 -5.44 -23.30
CA ASN A 183 14.14 -4.02 -23.27
C ASN A 183 12.65 -3.83 -22.94
N LYS A 184 11.81 -4.82 -23.22
CA LYS A 184 10.39 -4.78 -22.89
C LYS A 184 10.15 -5.19 -21.44
N ALA A 185 10.87 -6.21 -20.97
CA ALA A 185 10.81 -6.66 -19.59
C ALA A 185 11.28 -5.54 -18.63
N GLU A 186 12.41 -4.90 -18.92
CA GLU A 186 12.93 -3.79 -18.10
C GLU A 186 11.96 -2.61 -18.05
N ARG A 187 11.30 -2.27 -19.17
CA ARG A 187 10.23 -1.26 -19.18
C ARG A 187 9.06 -1.66 -18.28
N VAL A 188 8.60 -2.91 -18.36
CA VAL A 188 7.52 -3.41 -17.49
C VAL A 188 7.92 -3.35 -16.01
N LYS A 189 9.17 -3.72 -15.68
CA LYS A 189 9.71 -3.56 -14.31
C LYS A 189 9.63 -2.11 -13.86
N GLY A 190 10.12 -1.19 -14.69
CA GLY A 190 10.05 0.25 -14.43
C GLY A 190 8.63 0.70 -14.13
N TYR A 191 7.67 0.40 -15.00
CA TYR A 191 6.28 0.80 -14.80
C TYR A 191 5.66 0.26 -13.51
N VAL A 192 5.85 -1.04 -13.23
CA VAL A 192 5.30 -1.67 -12.02
C VAL A 192 5.86 -0.99 -10.78
N PHE A 193 7.18 -0.84 -10.66
CA PHE A 193 7.82 -0.20 -9.51
C PHE A 193 7.46 1.29 -9.39
N SER A 194 7.44 2.04 -10.51
CA SER A 194 7.10 3.46 -10.51
C SER A 194 5.66 3.72 -10.08
N LEU A 195 4.70 2.91 -10.52
CA LEU A 195 3.29 3.04 -10.09
C LEU A 195 3.12 2.79 -8.59
N PHE A 196 3.89 1.85 -8.03
CA PHE A 196 3.91 1.60 -6.58
C PHE A 196 4.53 2.75 -5.79
N PHE A 197 5.63 3.30 -6.28
CA PHE A 197 6.24 4.47 -5.67
C PHE A 197 5.29 5.66 -5.73
N ILE A 198 4.71 6.00 -6.88
CA ILE A 198 3.78 7.13 -6.99
C ILE A 198 2.60 6.99 -6.01
N GLY A 199 2.03 5.79 -5.89
CA GLY A 199 0.94 5.50 -4.94
C GLY A 199 1.31 5.69 -3.47
N ASN A 200 2.55 5.38 -3.05
CA ASN A 200 2.99 5.54 -1.65
C ASN A 200 3.68 6.91 -1.40
N SER A 201 4.34 7.50 -2.40
CA SER A 201 5.21 8.67 -2.29
C SER A 201 4.49 10.00 -2.41
N LEU A 202 3.37 10.08 -3.17
CA LEU A 202 2.63 11.33 -3.29
C LEU A 202 2.24 11.83 -1.88
N GLY A 203 1.70 10.94 -1.05
CA GLY A 203 1.39 11.22 0.36
C GLY A 203 2.60 11.61 1.21
N PHE A 204 3.74 10.97 0.98
CA PHE A 204 4.96 11.13 1.76
C PHE A 204 5.70 12.44 1.46
N ALA A 205 5.79 12.84 0.20
CA ALA A 205 6.46 14.07 -0.23
C ALA A 205 5.72 15.34 0.24
N ASN A 206 4.38 15.33 0.21
CA ASN A 206 3.56 16.43 0.71
C ASN A 206 3.59 16.52 2.25
N ALA A 207 3.66 15.38 2.95
CA ALA A 207 3.80 15.31 4.40
C ALA A 207 5.15 15.90 4.88
N ILE A 208 6.25 15.49 4.25
CA ILE A 208 7.60 15.97 4.59
C ILE A 208 7.74 17.46 4.25
N GLY A 209 7.25 17.89 3.08
CA GLY A 209 7.30 19.29 2.67
C GLY A 209 6.63 20.23 3.68
N LYS A 210 5.46 19.85 4.23
CA LYS A 210 4.75 20.67 5.22
C LYS A 210 5.44 20.70 6.59
N VAL A 211 5.99 19.58 7.05
CA VAL A 211 6.71 19.51 8.35
C VAL A 211 7.99 20.36 8.31
N PHE A 212 8.72 20.38 7.19
CA PHE A 212 9.93 21.21 7.05
C PHE A 212 9.63 22.71 6.91
N ILE A 213 8.48 23.09 6.38
CA ILE A 213 8.08 24.50 6.24
C ILE A 213 7.62 25.06 7.60
N MET A 214 6.89 24.28 8.41
CA MET A 214 6.43 24.71 9.75
C MET A 214 7.57 24.93 10.75
N HIS A 215 8.72 24.26 10.60
CA HIS A 215 9.89 24.45 11.47
C HIS A 215 10.80 25.63 11.06
N ARG A 216 10.44 26.39 10.03
CA ARG A 216 11.18 27.58 9.56
C ARG A 216 10.55 28.92 9.96
N SER A 217 9.41 28.93 10.65
CA SER A 217 8.74 30.12 11.17
C SER A 217 8.89 30.23 12.67
#